data_AF-A0A918WSR7-F1
#
_entry.id   AF-A0A918WSR7-F1
#
_cell.length_a   1.000
_cell.length_b   1.000
_cell.length_c   1.000
_cell.angle_alpha   90.00
_cell.angle_beta   90.00
_cell.angle_gamma   90.00
#
_symmetry.space_group_name_H-M   'P 1'
#
loop_
_entity.id
_entity.type
_entity.pdbx_description
1 polymer ?
#
loop_
_entity_poly.entity_id
_entity_poly.type
_entity_poly.pdbx_seq_one_letter_code
_entity_poly.pdbx_strand_id
1 'polypeptide(L)'
;MYSIIVVPAQCAGPEEQFRLAPGESLRFGRTPPDDPALPHLTLAHDGISRSAGKIRASGAFWTLSNLGSRHTYVVENPEGAGEHLKVAPGRLDAPVPFEFSRVVLPAAGELLDFEVWAPRHDYVTADPSLPGARTAPAFALDRSKRYFAVLAALCEPRLRGEPHAPLPTVDQVVDRLRPHWPAASRTSVQWNIDYLAVKLRLKAPPESADCGPRLNGKKESLVSLALRFDLVRETDLALLDTELSTRGPAR
;
A
#
# COMPACT_ATOMS: atom_id res chain seq x y z
N MET A 1 -17.87 -17.58 -13.08
CA MET A 1 -16.55 -16.92 -12.97
C MET A 1 -16.48 -16.35 -11.57
N TYR A 2 -15.47 -16.72 -10.78
CA TYR A 2 -15.34 -16.21 -9.40
C TYR A 2 -14.97 -14.74 -9.44
N SER A 3 -15.54 -13.95 -8.53
CA SER A 3 -15.32 -12.51 -8.43
C SER A 3 -14.48 -12.11 -7.24
N ILE A 4 -14.24 -12.96 -6.25
CA ILE A 4 -13.14 -12.79 -5.28
C ILE A 4 -12.65 -14.15 -4.78
N ILE A 5 -11.41 -14.18 -4.29
CA ILE A 5 -10.80 -15.30 -3.57
C ILE A 5 -10.40 -14.81 -2.18
N VAL A 6 -10.84 -15.48 -1.13
CA VAL A 6 -10.43 -15.21 0.25
C VAL A 6 -9.41 -16.26 0.67
N VAL A 7 -8.23 -15.80 1.10
CA VAL A 7 -7.08 -16.64 1.46
C VAL A 7 -6.81 -16.48 2.95
N PRO A 8 -7.04 -17.50 3.78
CA PRO A 8 -6.69 -17.46 5.21
C PRO A 8 -5.18 -17.25 5.43
N ALA A 9 -4.79 -16.60 6.52
CA ALA A 9 -3.36 -16.36 6.83
C ALA A 9 -2.50 -17.64 6.94
N GLN A 10 -3.10 -18.75 7.36
CA GLN A 10 -2.41 -20.04 7.54
C GLN A 10 -2.66 -21.02 6.37
N CYS A 11 -3.08 -20.51 5.22
CA CYS A 11 -3.45 -21.33 4.06
C CYS A 11 -2.27 -22.23 3.61
N ALA A 12 -2.43 -23.55 3.76
CA ALA A 12 -1.43 -24.54 3.35
C ALA A 12 -1.50 -24.92 1.86
N GLY A 13 -2.60 -24.56 1.19
CA GLY A 13 -2.81 -24.85 -0.23
C GLY A 13 -4.14 -24.31 -0.77
N PRO A 14 -4.36 -24.37 -2.09
CA PRO A 14 -5.51 -23.75 -2.76
C PRO A 14 -6.89 -24.32 -2.34
N GLU A 15 -6.92 -25.52 -1.75
CA GLU A 15 -8.14 -26.16 -1.23
C GLU A 15 -8.72 -25.44 0.00
N GLU A 16 -7.92 -24.65 0.72
CA GLU A 16 -8.35 -23.89 1.90
C GLU A 16 -8.81 -22.47 1.54
N GLN A 17 -8.82 -22.12 0.25
CA GLN A 17 -9.26 -20.82 -0.24
C GLN A 17 -10.77 -20.80 -0.51
N PHE A 18 -11.43 -19.70 -0.16
CA PHE A 18 -12.84 -19.52 -0.46
C PHE A 18 -13.01 -18.73 -1.74
N ARG A 19 -13.60 -19.34 -2.77
CA ARG A 19 -13.87 -18.68 -4.06
C ARG A 19 -15.34 -18.27 -4.10
N LEU A 20 -15.60 -16.97 -4.20
CA LEU A 20 -16.94 -16.42 -4.20
C LEU A 20 -17.29 -15.85 -5.57
N ALA A 21 -18.45 -16.25 -6.10
CA ALA A 21 -19.08 -15.63 -7.26
C ALA A 21 -19.86 -14.35 -6.88
N PRO A 22 -20.18 -13.47 -7.84
CA PRO A 22 -20.94 -12.25 -7.56
C PRO A 22 -22.24 -12.56 -6.82
N GLY A 23 -22.48 -11.84 -5.72
CA GLY A 23 -23.65 -12.03 -4.86
C GLY A 23 -23.44 -13.01 -3.71
N GLU A 24 -22.46 -13.91 -3.79
CA GLU A 24 -22.11 -14.83 -2.71
C GLU A 24 -21.44 -14.10 -1.54
N SER A 25 -21.54 -14.71 -0.37
CA SER A 25 -20.99 -14.14 0.86
C SER A 25 -20.32 -15.19 1.73
N LEU A 26 -19.25 -14.79 2.38
CA LEU A 26 -18.52 -15.57 3.37
C LEU A 26 -18.63 -14.89 4.73
N ARG A 27 -19.11 -15.60 5.74
CA ARG A 27 -19.06 -15.12 7.13
C ARG A 27 -17.70 -15.48 7.73
N PHE A 28 -17.25 -14.69 8.69
CA PHE A 28 -16.05 -15.01 9.44
C PHE A 28 -16.20 -14.66 10.92
N GLY A 29 -15.47 -15.37 11.75
CA GLY A 29 -15.50 -15.21 13.20
C GLY A 29 -15.02 -16.45 13.93
N ARG A 30 -15.05 -16.40 15.27
CA ARG A 30 -14.53 -17.48 16.11
C ARG A 30 -15.37 -18.75 16.06
N THR A 31 -16.68 -18.64 15.83
CA THR A 31 -17.60 -19.79 15.86
C THR A 31 -18.25 -19.97 14.51
N PRO A 32 -18.19 -21.17 13.90
CA PRO A 32 -18.90 -21.44 12.66
C PRO A 32 -20.42 -21.37 12.88
N PRO A 33 -21.21 -21.14 11.81
CA PRO A 33 -22.66 -21.21 11.88
C PRO A 33 -23.12 -22.64 12.23
N ASP A 34 -24.32 -22.76 12.80
CA ASP A 34 -24.93 -24.06 13.11
C ASP A 34 -25.24 -24.87 11.84
N ASP A 35 -25.43 -24.20 10.71
CA ASP A 35 -25.61 -24.82 9.40
C ASP A 35 -24.24 -25.06 8.73
N PRO A 36 -23.78 -26.32 8.61
CA PRO A 36 -22.48 -26.65 8.02
C PRO A 36 -22.43 -26.39 6.50
N ALA A 37 -23.56 -26.16 5.83
CA ALA A 37 -23.58 -25.84 4.40
C ALA A 37 -23.23 -24.37 4.13
N LEU A 38 -23.27 -23.49 5.13
CA LEU A 38 -22.92 -22.08 4.97
C LEU A 38 -21.39 -21.90 5.05
N PRO A 39 -20.77 -21.27 4.03
CA PRO A 39 -19.33 -21.05 4.03
C PRO A 39 -18.94 -20.10 5.17
N HIS A 40 -17.92 -20.50 5.94
CA HIS A 40 -17.43 -19.74 7.09
C HIS A 40 -15.91 -19.82 7.23
N LEU A 41 -15.27 -18.67 7.41
CA LEU A 41 -13.86 -18.54 7.75
C LEU A 41 -13.71 -18.47 9.28
N THR A 42 -13.17 -19.55 9.86
CA THR A 42 -12.92 -19.62 11.31
C THR A 42 -11.62 -18.91 11.66
N LEU A 43 -11.72 -17.91 12.55
CA LEU A 43 -10.58 -17.23 13.16
C LEU A 43 -10.51 -17.67 14.63
N ALA A 44 -9.73 -18.72 14.90
CA ALA A 44 -9.69 -19.42 16.18
C ALA A 44 -8.86 -18.65 17.24
N HIS A 45 -9.36 -17.48 17.66
CA HIS A 45 -8.73 -16.67 18.69
C HIS A 45 -9.76 -15.99 19.60
N ASP A 46 -9.48 -15.96 20.91
CA ASP A 46 -10.45 -15.49 21.91
C ASP A 46 -10.76 -13.99 21.87
N GLY A 47 -9.83 -13.21 21.31
CA GLY A 47 -10.04 -11.79 21.01
C GLY A 47 -11.02 -11.53 19.85
N ILE A 48 -11.42 -12.55 19.08
CA ILE A 48 -12.33 -12.42 17.94
C ILE A 48 -13.77 -12.74 18.33
N SER A 49 -14.71 -11.94 17.81
CA SER A 49 -16.15 -12.16 18.03
C SER A 49 -16.62 -13.47 17.41
N ARG A 50 -17.61 -14.13 18.03
CA ARG A 50 -18.22 -15.37 17.50
C ARG A 50 -18.69 -15.19 16.06
N SER A 51 -19.40 -14.09 15.81
CA SER A 51 -19.67 -13.56 14.47
C SER A 51 -18.92 -12.23 14.35
N ALA A 52 -17.79 -12.21 13.65
CA ALA A 52 -16.93 -11.05 13.53
C ALA A 52 -17.31 -10.19 12.33
N GLY A 53 -17.61 -10.82 11.20
CA GLY A 53 -18.01 -10.07 10.02
C GLY A 53 -18.51 -10.92 8.87
N LYS A 54 -18.70 -10.25 7.74
CA LYS A 54 -19.17 -10.84 6.50
C LYS A 54 -18.51 -10.14 5.32
N ILE A 55 -18.02 -10.94 4.39
CA ILE A 55 -17.54 -10.52 3.07
C ILE A 55 -18.63 -10.83 2.06
N ARG A 56 -18.88 -9.92 1.11
CA ARG A 56 -19.73 -10.19 -0.04
C ARG A 56 -19.01 -9.83 -1.32
N ALA A 57 -19.01 -10.75 -2.26
CA ALA A 57 -18.46 -10.49 -3.58
C ALA A 57 -19.46 -9.67 -4.41
N SER A 58 -18.97 -8.61 -5.03
CA SER A 58 -19.69 -7.85 -6.05
C SER A 58 -18.93 -7.96 -7.38
N GLY A 59 -19.46 -7.40 -8.46
CA GLY A 59 -18.86 -7.53 -9.79
C GLY A 59 -17.41 -7.02 -9.84
N ALA A 60 -17.22 -5.71 -9.70
CA ALA A 60 -15.91 -5.04 -9.82
C ALA A 60 -15.28 -4.65 -8.46
N PHE A 61 -15.91 -5.02 -7.35
CA PHE A 61 -15.44 -4.72 -5.99
C PHE A 61 -16.02 -5.76 -5.02
N TRP A 62 -15.71 -5.65 -3.74
CA TRP A 62 -16.33 -6.46 -2.71
C TRP A 62 -16.68 -5.62 -1.49
N THR A 63 -17.52 -6.12 -0.59
CA THR A 63 -17.90 -5.38 0.62
C THR A 63 -17.50 -6.12 1.89
N LEU A 64 -17.09 -5.35 2.90
CA LEU A 64 -16.81 -5.83 4.24
C LEU A 64 -17.84 -5.27 5.22
N SER A 65 -18.52 -6.17 5.95
CA SER A 65 -19.34 -5.82 7.11
C SER A 65 -18.61 -6.18 8.39
N ASN A 66 -18.41 -5.20 9.28
CA ASN A 66 -17.93 -5.42 10.64
C ASN A 66 -19.16 -5.63 11.55
N LEU A 67 -19.40 -6.88 11.92
CA LEU A 67 -20.52 -7.26 12.80
C LEU A 67 -20.14 -7.17 14.28
N GLY A 68 -18.87 -6.92 14.58
CA GLY A 68 -18.40 -6.64 15.93
C GLY A 68 -18.85 -5.28 16.44
N SER A 69 -18.90 -5.14 17.77
CA SER A 69 -19.34 -3.92 18.45
C SER A 69 -18.20 -3.10 19.08
N ARG A 70 -16.97 -3.63 19.08
CA ARG A 70 -15.86 -3.08 19.89
C ARG A 70 -14.72 -2.48 19.08
N HIS A 71 -14.31 -3.12 18.00
CA HIS A 71 -13.06 -2.79 17.31
C HIS A 71 -13.27 -2.49 15.84
N THR A 72 -12.52 -1.50 15.35
CA THR A 72 -12.46 -1.16 13.92
C THR A 72 -11.60 -2.19 13.20
N TYR A 73 -12.04 -2.64 12.04
CA TYR A 73 -11.22 -3.44 11.13
C TYR A 73 -10.52 -2.52 10.14
N VAL A 74 -9.35 -2.94 9.69
CA VAL A 74 -8.58 -2.24 8.66
C VAL A 74 -8.52 -3.13 7.44
N VAL A 75 -8.79 -2.56 6.27
CA VAL A 75 -8.50 -3.21 5.00
C VAL A 75 -7.31 -2.47 4.42
N GLU A 76 -6.15 -3.10 4.40
CA GLU A 76 -4.92 -2.56 3.84
C GLU A 76 -4.87 -2.89 2.34
N ASN A 77 -4.32 -1.97 1.56
CA ASN A 77 -3.87 -2.23 0.20
C ASN A 77 -2.34 -2.43 0.23
N PRO A 78 -1.85 -3.68 0.19
CA PRO A 78 -0.41 -3.94 0.24
C PRO A 78 0.34 -3.34 -0.96
N GLU A 79 -0.33 -3.08 -2.08
CA GLU A 79 0.24 -2.43 -3.27
C GLU A 79 0.18 -0.89 -3.19
N GLY A 80 -0.64 -0.34 -2.30
CA GLY A 80 -0.94 1.10 -2.18
C GLY A 80 -0.06 1.87 -1.21
N ALA A 81 1.13 1.35 -0.87
CA ALA A 81 2.12 2.02 -0.01
C ALA A 81 1.56 2.55 1.34
N GLY A 82 0.66 1.79 1.97
CA GLY A 82 0.01 2.15 3.23
C GLY A 82 -1.38 2.78 3.11
N GLU A 83 -1.94 2.80 1.90
CA GLU A 83 -3.37 2.99 1.69
C GLU A 83 -4.17 1.96 2.48
N HIS A 84 -5.20 2.44 3.18
CA HIS A 84 -6.10 1.59 3.94
C HIS A 84 -7.50 2.19 4.10
N LEU A 85 -8.48 1.31 4.28
CA LEU A 85 -9.85 1.65 4.63
C LEU A 85 -10.15 1.22 6.06
N LYS A 86 -10.80 2.08 6.84
CA LYS A 86 -11.33 1.73 8.17
C LYS A 86 -12.79 1.30 8.09
N VAL A 87 -13.10 0.15 8.66
CA VAL A 87 -14.46 -0.37 8.81
C VAL A 87 -14.82 -0.39 10.28
N ALA A 88 -15.48 0.70 10.71
CA ALA A 88 -15.90 0.91 12.09
C ALA A 88 -16.82 -0.22 12.59
N PRO A 89 -16.88 -0.48 13.92
CA PRO A 89 -17.82 -1.44 14.50
C PRO A 89 -19.26 -1.20 14.02
N GLY A 90 -19.96 -2.26 13.67
CA GLY A 90 -21.34 -2.20 13.16
C GLY A 90 -21.50 -1.64 11.73
N ARG A 91 -20.42 -1.21 11.06
CA ARG A 91 -20.50 -0.74 9.68
C ARG A 91 -20.79 -1.93 8.76
N LEU A 92 -21.90 -1.83 8.03
CA LEU A 92 -22.32 -2.83 7.05
C LEU A 92 -21.86 -2.44 5.66
N ASP A 93 -21.55 -3.47 4.86
CA ASP A 93 -21.31 -3.40 3.43
C ASP A 93 -20.36 -2.27 3.00
N ALA A 94 -19.27 -2.04 3.76
CA ALA A 94 -18.25 -1.06 3.38
C ALA A 94 -17.59 -1.50 2.07
N PRO A 95 -17.65 -0.69 0.99
CA PRO A 95 -17.07 -1.07 -0.29
C PRO A 95 -15.55 -1.02 -0.21
N VAL A 96 -14.90 -2.07 -0.69
CA VAL A 96 -13.45 -2.20 -0.79
C VAL A 96 -13.05 -2.16 -2.26
N PRO A 97 -12.33 -1.11 -2.69
CA PRO A 97 -11.96 -0.90 -4.09
C PRO A 97 -10.53 -1.41 -4.41
N PHE A 98 -10.01 -2.38 -3.66
CA PHE A 98 -8.64 -2.88 -3.85
C PHE A 98 -8.65 -4.25 -4.54
N GLU A 99 -7.73 -4.44 -5.48
CA GLU A 99 -7.54 -5.70 -6.22
C GLU A 99 -6.87 -6.75 -5.31
N PHE A 100 -5.90 -6.33 -4.51
CA PHE A 100 -5.29 -7.13 -3.47
C PHE A 100 -5.48 -6.44 -2.12
N SER A 101 -6.17 -7.11 -1.20
CA SER A 101 -6.50 -6.58 0.12
C SER A 101 -6.00 -7.49 1.23
N ARG A 102 -5.51 -6.90 2.31
CA ARG A 102 -5.33 -7.60 3.59
C ARG A 102 -6.33 -7.06 4.60
N VAL A 103 -7.22 -7.91 5.11
CA VAL A 103 -8.14 -7.54 6.19
C VAL A 103 -7.47 -7.82 7.52
N VAL A 104 -7.29 -6.79 8.33
CA VAL A 104 -6.61 -6.85 9.63
C VAL A 104 -7.61 -6.60 10.76
N LEU A 105 -7.61 -7.50 11.74
CA LEU A 105 -8.49 -7.51 12.90
C LEU A 105 -7.66 -7.50 14.19
N PRO A 106 -7.95 -6.61 15.14
CA PRO A 106 -7.30 -6.65 16.45
C PRO A 106 -7.84 -7.82 17.27
N ALA A 107 -6.94 -8.56 17.88
CA ALA A 107 -7.23 -9.78 18.63
C ALA A 107 -6.38 -9.83 19.92
N ALA A 108 -6.87 -9.18 20.98
CA ALA A 108 -6.34 -9.24 22.36
C ALA A 108 -4.78 -9.31 22.50
N GLY A 109 -4.06 -8.38 21.90
CA GLY A 109 -2.60 -8.28 22.01
C GLY A 109 -1.85 -8.58 20.71
N GLU A 110 -2.52 -9.16 19.73
CA GLU A 110 -2.01 -9.36 18.38
C GLU A 110 -2.99 -8.84 17.30
N LEU A 111 -2.53 -8.87 16.05
CA LEU A 111 -3.33 -8.60 14.87
C LEU A 111 -3.47 -9.90 14.09
N LEU A 112 -4.71 -10.26 13.77
CA LEU A 112 -4.99 -11.35 12.85
C LEU A 112 -5.34 -10.79 11.49
N ASP A 113 -5.02 -11.54 10.44
CA ASP A 113 -5.36 -11.14 9.09
C ASP A 113 -5.84 -12.30 8.22
N PHE A 114 -6.33 -11.93 7.04
CA PHE A 114 -6.52 -12.79 5.89
C PHE A 114 -6.52 -11.92 4.64
N GLU A 115 -6.29 -12.52 3.48
CA GLU A 115 -6.20 -11.80 2.22
C GLU A 115 -7.48 -11.98 1.38
N VAL A 116 -7.79 -10.97 0.57
CA VAL A 116 -8.88 -11.01 -0.40
C VAL A 116 -8.35 -10.53 -1.75
N TRP A 117 -8.45 -11.38 -2.76
CA TRP A 117 -8.02 -11.12 -4.13
C TRP A 117 -9.25 -10.90 -5.00
N ALA A 118 -9.36 -9.72 -5.58
CA ALA A 118 -10.42 -9.29 -6.48
C ALA A 118 -9.91 -9.15 -7.92
N PRO A 119 -10.81 -9.17 -8.93
CA PRO A 119 -10.48 -8.89 -10.31
C PRO A 119 -9.77 -7.55 -10.47
N ARG A 120 -8.88 -7.49 -11.46
CA ARG A 120 -8.23 -6.24 -11.84
C ARG A 120 -9.26 -5.24 -12.33
N HIS A 121 -9.04 -3.97 -12.04
CA HIS A 121 -9.87 -2.91 -12.60
C HIS A 121 -9.52 -2.67 -14.07
N ASP A 122 -10.55 -2.34 -14.85
CA ASP A 122 -10.38 -1.84 -16.21
C ASP A 122 -10.00 -0.36 -16.16
N TYR A 123 -8.90 0.00 -16.82
CA TYR A 123 -8.44 1.38 -16.94
C TYR A 123 -8.60 1.88 -18.37
N VAL A 124 -9.08 3.11 -18.51
CA VAL A 124 -9.13 3.79 -19.80
C VAL A 124 -7.73 4.23 -20.20
N THR A 125 -7.31 3.91 -21.42
CA THR A 125 -6.08 4.45 -22.00
C THR A 125 -6.34 5.84 -22.56
N ALA A 126 -5.44 6.79 -22.30
CA ALA A 126 -5.58 8.15 -22.82
C ALA A 126 -5.60 8.15 -24.37
N ASP A 127 -6.55 8.87 -24.95
CA ASP A 127 -6.63 9.06 -26.40
C ASP A 127 -5.66 10.18 -26.84
N PRO A 128 -4.59 9.85 -27.58
CA PRO A 128 -3.61 10.84 -28.02
C PRO A 128 -4.12 11.77 -29.13
N SER A 129 -5.28 11.47 -29.72
CA SER A 129 -5.85 12.22 -30.85
C SER A 129 -6.67 13.44 -30.43
N LEU A 130 -6.87 13.65 -29.13
CA LEU A 130 -7.62 14.78 -28.62
C LEU A 130 -6.94 16.12 -28.99
N PRO A 131 -7.66 17.08 -29.59
CA PRO A 131 -7.10 18.35 -30.00
C PRO A 131 -6.75 19.23 -28.78
N GLY A 132 -5.69 20.03 -28.91
CA GLY A 132 -5.27 21.02 -27.91
C GLY A 132 -3.86 20.79 -27.36
N ALA A 133 -3.41 21.71 -26.50
CA ALA A 133 -2.13 21.58 -25.81
C ALA A 133 -2.20 20.48 -24.73
N ARG A 134 -1.10 19.75 -24.54
CA ARG A 134 -1.02 18.73 -23.49
C ARG A 134 -1.11 19.36 -22.10
N THR A 135 -1.87 18.74 -21.21
CA THR A 135 -1.95 19.12 -19.80
C THR A 135 -0.57 19.05 -19.15
N ALA A 136 -0.14 20.15 -18.53
CA ALA A 136 1.12 20.19 -17.80
C ALA A 136 1.05 19.27 -16.56
N PRO A 137 2.10 18.48 -16.26
CA PRO A 137 2.10 17.62 -15.08
C PRO A 137 2.14 18.45 -13.79
N ALA A 138 1.36 18.04 -12.78
CA ALA A 138 1.35 18.69 -11.47
C ALA A 138 2.70 18.59 -10.75
N PHE A 139 3.42 17.48 -10.96
CA PHE A 139 4.74 17.22 -10.39
C PHE A 139 5.72 16.81 -11.49
N ALA A 140 6.54 17.76 -11.95
CA ALA A 140 7.53 17.51 -13.01
C ALA A 140 8.83 16.90 -12.43
N LEU A 141 8.77 15.64 -12.00
CA LEU A 141 9.94 14.88 -11.56
C LEU A 141 10.54 14.08 -12.74
N ASP A 142 11.79 14.41 -13.09
CA ASP A 142 12.62 13.61 -13.99
C ASP A 142 13.25 12.43 -13.24
N ARG A 143 12.89 11.21 -13.66
CA ARG A 143 13.30 9.92 -13.10
C ARG A 143 14.79 9.60 -13.29
N SER A 144 15.44 10.24 -14.27
CA SER A 144 16.86 10.02 -14.57
C SER A 144 17.80 10.73 -13.59
N LYS A 145 17.28 11.61 -12.73
CA LYS A 145 18.10 12.48 -11.88
C LYS A 145 18.32 11.88 -10.50
N ARG A 146 19.46 12.19 -9.89
CA ARG A 146 19.86 11.69 -8.56
C ARG A 146 18.85 12.01 -7.46
N TYR A 147 18.18 13.15 -7.53
CA TYR A 147 17.14 13.48 -6.55
C TYR A 147 16.00 12.45 -6.58
N PHE A 148 15.69 11.87 -7.74
CA PHE A 148 14.61 10.89 -7.85
C PHE A 148 15.04 9.57 -7.22
N ALA A 149 16.29 9.14 -7.44
CA ALA A 149 16.85 7.98 -6.75
C ALA A 149 16.86 8.17 -5.22
N VAL A 150 17.16 9.38 -4.72
CA VAL A 150 17.04 9.71 -3.29
C VAL A 150 15.60 9.60 -2.80
N LEU A 151 14.63 10.11 -3.56
CA LEU A 151 13.21 9.99 -3.20
C LEU A 151 12.76 8.51 -3.20
N ALA A 152 13.20 7.73 -4.18
CA ALA A 152 12.93 6.30 -4.26
C ALA A 152 13.49 5.55 -3.05
N ALA A 153 14.76 5.79 -2.68
CA ALA A 153 15.38 5.15 -1.52
C ALA A 153 14.68 5.53 -0.19
N LEU A 154 14.13 6.74 -0.08
CA LEU A 154 13.34 7.14 1.09
C LEU A 154 11.98 6.41 1.16
N CYS A 155 11.39 6.09 0.02
CA CYS A 155 10.08 5.43 -0.08
C CYS A 155 10.18 3.89 -0.06
N GLU A 156 11.36 3.35 -0.38
CA GLU A 156 11.62 1.92 -0.61
C GLU A 156 11.06 0.99 0.48
N PRO A 157 11.28 1.21 1.80
CA PRO A 157 10.76 0.29 2.81
C PRO A 157 9.23 0.12 2.74
N ARG A 158 8.51 1.23 2.52
CA ARG A 158 7.04 1.23 2.48
C ARG A 158 6.49 0.65 1.19
N LEU A 159 7.23 0.81 0.09
CA LEU A 159 6.89 0.22 -1.21
C LEU A 159 7.20 -1.28 -1.27
N ARG A 160 8.04 -1.83 -0.38
CA ARG A 160 8.34 -3.26 -0.27
C ARG A 160 7.49 -4.02 0.74
N GLY A 161 6.31 -3.50 1.08
CA GLY A 161 5.37 -4.19 1.96
C GLY A 161 5.55 -3.92 3.45
N GLU A 162 6.31 -2.88 3.84
CA GLU A 162 6.34 -2.37 5.22
C GLU A 162 5.69 -0.96 5.33
N PRO A 163 4.36 -0.82 5.20
CA PRO A 163 3.65 0.47 5.19
C PRO A 163 4.02 1.46 6.30
N HIS A 164 4.33 0.92 7.49
CA HIS A 164 4.61 1.70 8.69
C HIS A 164 6.09 1.76 9.06
N ALA A 165 6.99 1.31 8.16
CA ALA A 165 8.42 1.39 8.39
C ALA A 165 8.85 2.84 8.70
N PRO A 166 9.76 3.02 9.68
CA PRO A 166 10.40 4.31 9.91
C PRO A 166 11.17 4.73 8.66
N LEU A 167 11.25 6.03 8.41
CA LEU A 167 12.01 6.51 7.26
C LEU A 167 13.50 6.24 7.45
N PRO A 168 14.21 5.85 6.38
CA PRO A 168 15.64 5.61 6.50
C PRO A 168 16.39 6.90 6.87
N THR A 169 17.46 6.73 7.63
CA THR A 169 18.40 7.80 7.95
C THR A 169 19.15 8.24 6.69
N VAL A 170 19.78 9.42 6.74
CA VAL A 170 20.57 9.90 5.60
C VAL A 170 21.72 8.93 5.29
N ASP A 171 22.33 8.34 6.33
CA ASP A 171 23.44 7.40 6.16
C ASP A 171 22.95 6.09 5.51
N GLN A 172 21.79 5.57 5.92
CA GLN A 172 21.14 4.42 5.27
C GLN A 172 20.83 4.70 3.79
N VAL A 173 20.36 5.91 3.45
CA VAL A 173 20.12 6.30 2.05
C VAL A 173 21.44 6.38 1.27
N VAL A 174 22.52 6.90 1.86
CA VAL A 174 23.84 6.92 1.22
C VAL A 174 24.32 5.50 0.93
N ASP A 175 24.26 4.62 1.92
CA ASP A 175 24.66 3.22 1.76
C ASP A 175 23.84 2.53 0.68
N ARG A 176 22.52 2.78 0.67
CA ARG A 176 21.59 2.21 -0.31
C ARG A 176 21.87 2.65 -1.75
N LEU A 177 22.31 3.90 -1.94
CA LEU A 177 22.57 4.49 -3.26
C LEU A 177 24.01 4.28 -3.76
N ARG A 178 24.93 3.86 -2.89
CA ARG A 178 26.36 3.73 -3.22
C ARG A 178 26.64 2.84 -4.46
N PRO A 179 25.93 1.72 -4.69
CA PRO A 179 26.17 0.88 -5.88
C PRO A 179 25.98 1.62 -7.21
N HIS A 180 25.00 2.51 -7.31
CA HIS A 180 24.65 3.25 -8.55
C HIS A 180 25.19 4.69 -8.55
N TRP A 181 25.51 5.21 -7.37
CA TRP A 181 26.12 6.51 -7.17
C TRP A 181 27.27 6.41 -6.15
N PRO A 182 28.47 5.96 -6.56
CA PRO A 182 29.60 5.75 -5.65
C PRO A 182 30.05 7.00 -4.89
N ALA A 183 29.83 8.18 -5.48
CA ALA A 183 30.14 9.47 -4.86
C ALA A 183 29.01 10.01 -3.94
N ALA A 184 27.99 9.21 -3.62
CA ALA A 184 26.96 9.60 -2.68
C ALA A 184 27.57 9.89 -1.30
N SER A 185 27.20 11.03 -0.72
CA SER A 185 27.63 11.49 0.59
C SER A 185 26.43 12.03 1.36
N ARG A 186 26.58 12.16 2.68
CA ARG A 186 25.56 12.77 3.55
C ARG A 186 25.13 14.16 3.03
N THR A 187 26.11 14.98 2.63
CA THR A 187 25.88 16.32 2.09
C THR A 187 25.10 16.27 0.77
N SER A 188 25.47 15.38 -0.15
CA SER A 188 24.80 15.29 -1.44
C SER A 188 23.37 14.77 -1.32
N VAL A 189 23.12 13.78 -0.45
CA VAL A 189 21.76 13.29 -0.16
C VAL A 189 20.91 14.37 0.49
N GLN A 190 21.43 15.06 1.51
CA GLN A 190 20.71 16.16 2.17
C GLN A 190 20.36 17.29 1.20
N TRP A 191 21.28 17.65 0.30
CA TRP A 191 21.02 18.65 -0.74
C TRP A 191 19.89 18.22 -1.69
N ASN A 192 19.86 16.95 -2.09
CA ASN A 192 18.77 16.42 -2.94
C ASN A 192 17.42 16.42 -2.21
N ILE A 193 17.40 16.11 -0.91
CA ILE A 193 16.19 16.22 -0.06
C ILE A 193 15.70 17.68 -0.03
N ASP A 194 16.61 18.64 0.16
CA ASP A 194 16.26 20.05 0.16
C ASP A 194 15.78 20.56 -1.20
N TYR A 195 16.40 20.09 -2.28
CA TYR A 195 15.99 20.39 -3.66
C TYR A 195 14.59 19.84 -3.95
N LEU A 196 14.30 18.59 -3.56
CA LEU A 196 12.98 17.98 -3.68
C LEU A 196 11.91 18.78 -2.93
N ALA A 197 12.22 19.23 -1.70
CA ALA A 197 11.26 20.00 -0.91
C ALA A 197 10.87 21.31 -1.60
N VAL A 198 11.81 21.98 -2.27
CA VAL A 198 11.52 23.17 -3.10
C VAL A 198 10.75 22.77 -4.35
N LYS A 199 11.20 21.73 -5.07
CA LYS A 199 10.59 21.28 -6.33
C LYS A 199 9.14 20.82 -6.17
N LEU A 200 8.81 20.23 -5.02
CA LEU A 200 7.48 19.78 -4.64
C LEU A 200 6.70 20.82 -3.82
N ARG A 201 7.23 22.05 -3.69
CA ARG A 201 6.59 23.18 -3.00
C ARG A 201 6.19 22.89 -1.55
N LEU A 202 6.99 22.06 -0.87
CA LEU A 202 6.79 21.71 0.55
C LEU A 202 7.42 22.73 1.52
N LYS A 203 8.18 23.71 1.02
CA LYS A 203 8.63 24.88 1.78
C LYS A 203 7.75 26.08 1.43
N ALA A 204 7.26 26.79 2.45
CA ALA A 204 6.64 28.10 2.26
C ALA A 204 7.68 29.10 1.68
N PRO A 205 7.26 30.07 0.84
CA PRO A 205 8.14 31.13 0.38
C PRO A 205 8.74 31.90 1.55
N PRO A 206 10.02 32.34 1.46
CA PRO A 206 10.73 32.97 2.57
C PRO A 206 10.07 34.25 3.12
N GLU A 207 9.19 34.90 2.36
CA GLU A 207 8.44 36.10 2.79
C GLU A 207 7.26 35.80 3.75
N SER A 208 6.96 34.53 3.99
CA SER A 208 5.88 34.08 4.91
C SER A 208 6.38 33.25 6.09
N ALA A 209 7.70 33.15 6.26
CA ALA A 209 8.30 32.39 7.34
C ALA A 209 8.37 33.24 8.62
N ASP A 210 7.23 33.44 9.29
CA ASP A 210 7.27 33.52 10.75
C ASP A 210 7.97 32.26 11.25
N CYS A 211 8.81 32.42 12.28
CA CYS A 211 9.70 31.41 12.83
C CYS A 211 8.90 30.19 13.36
N GLY A 212 8.44 29.34 12.44
CA GLY A 212 7.65 28.14 12.70
C GLY A 212 8.54 27.02 13.24
N PRO A 213 7.93 26.00 13.88
CA PRO A 213 8.66 24.92 14.52
C PRO A 213 9.60 24.24 13.51
N ARG A 214 10.85 24.05 13.93
CA ARG A 214 11.94 23.42 13.17
C ARG A 214 11.44 22.26 12.32
N LEU A 215 11.94 22.18 11.08
CA LEU A 215 11.67 21.18 10.01
C LEU A 215 11.95 19.70 10.38
N ASN A 216 11.56 19.23 11.57
CA ASN A 216 11.65 17.85 12.06
C ASN A 216 10.62 16.92 11.39
N GLY A 217 10.28 17.18 10.13
CA GLY A 217 9.25 16.42 9.38
C GLY A 217 9.38 16.54 7.86
N LYS A 218 10.50 17.05 7.34
CA LYS A 218 10.66 17.33 5.90
C LYS A 218 10.72 16.04 5.08
N LYS A 219 11.46 15.03 5.56
CA LYS A 219 11.55 13.73 4.89
C LYS A 219 10.19 13.03 4.93
N GLU A 220 9.50 13.15 6.05
CA GLU A 220 8.16 12.63 6.30
C GLU A 220 7.14 13.27 5.35
N SER A 221 7.18 14.59 5.18
CA SER A 221 6.31 15.31 4.25
C SER A 221 6.60 14.93 2.80
N LEU A 222 7.88 14.78 2.43
CA LEU A 222 8.30 14.35 1.09
C LEU A 222 7.79 12.96 0.76
N VAL A 223 8.04 11.99 1.65
CA VAL A 223 7.62 10.59 1.44
C VAL A 223 6.10 10.49 1.48
N SER A 224 5.43 11.19 2.41
CA SER A 224 3.97 11.20 2.47
C SER A 224 3.35 11.76 1.19
N LEU A 225 3.87 12.85 0.62
CA LEU A 225 3.39 13.38 -0.65
C LEU A 225 3.69 12.42 -1.81
N ALA A 226 4.90 11.87 -1.86
CA ALA A 226 5.33 10.99 -2.93
C ALA A 226 4.49 9.71 -3.00
N LEU A 227 4.23 9.07 -1.85
CA LEU A 227 3.39 7.88 -1.79
C LEU A 227 1.91 8.20 -2.02
N ARG A 228 1.39 9.32 -1.49
CA ARG A 228 -0.02 9.71 -1.66
C ARG A 228 -0.43 9.93 -3.11
N PHE A 229 0.50 10.37 -3.96
CA PHE A 229 0.24 10.68 -5.37
C PHE A 229 1.00 9.76 -6.33
N ASP A 230 1.54 8.64 -5.84
CA ASP A 230 2.32 7.67 -6.63
C ASP A 230 3.42 8.31 -7.47
N LEU A 231 4.11 9.32 -6.92
CA LEU A 231 5.24 9.98 -7.56
C LEU A 231 6.44 9.05 -7.69
N VAL A 232 6.54 8.10 -6.74
CA VAL A 232 7.43 6.95 -6.77
C VAL A 232 6.57 5.71 -6.59
N ARG A 233 6.73 4.73 -7.47
CA ARG A 233 6.03 3.44 -7.45
C ARG A 233 7.01 2.31 -7.20
N GLU A 234 6.49 1.12 -6.93
CA GLU A 234 7.31 -0.10 -6.78
C GLU A 234 8.20 -0.34 -8.02
N THR A 235 7.67 -0.10 -9.22
CA THR A 235 8.44 -0.21 -10.47
C THR A 235 9.64 0.73 -10.54
N ASP A 236 9.59 1.88 -9.85
CA ASP A 236 10.70 2.82 -9.80
C ASP A 236 11.84 2.33 -8.88
N LEU A 237 11.60 1.32 -8.02
CA LEU A 237 12.63 0.72 -7.17
C LEU A 237 13.69 -0.05 -7.97
N ALA A 238 13.40 -0.41 -9.22
CA ALA A 238 14.39 -0.96 -10.14
C ALA A 238 15.60 -0.03 -10.33
N LEU A 239 15.45 1.28 -10.10
CA LEU A 239 16.57 2.24 -10.10
C LEU A 239 17.57 2.01 -8.96
N LEU A 240 17.13 1.35 -7.90
CA LEU A 240 17.92 1.03 -6.72
C LEU A 240 18.42 -0.42 -6.79
N ASP A 241 17.80 -1.26 -7.60
CA ASP A 241 18.20 -2.65 -7.73
C ASP A 241 19.42 -2.75 -8.64
N THR A 242 20.44 -3.44 -8.14
CA THR A 242 21.66 -3.71 -8.90
C THR A 242 21.38 -5.02 -9.63
N GLU A 243 20.73 -5.02 -10.79
CA GLU A 243 20.36 -6.29 -11.41
C GLU A 243 21.58 -7.19 -11.61
N LEU A 244 21.57 -8.36 -10.94
CA LEU A 244 21.62 -9.74 -11.46
C LEU A 244 21.90 -9.95 -12.97
N SER A 245 22.80 -9.18 -13.58
CA SER A 245 23.29 -9.35 -14.96
C SER A 245 24.55 -10.22 -15.02
N THR A 246 24.50 -11.40 -14.39
CA THR A 246 25.48 -12.49 -14.61
C THR A 246 24.81 -13.86 -14.66
N ARG A 247 23.90 -14.06 -15.61
CA ARG A 247 23.70 -15.38 -16.23
C ARG A 247 23.90 -15.25 -17.73
N GLY A 248 25.16 -15.38 -18.15
CA GLY A 248 25.49 -15.63 -19.55
C GLY A 248 24.95 -16.99 -20.00
N PRO A 249 24.75 -17.20 -21.30
CA PRO A 249 24.17 -18.42 -21.83
C PRO A 249 25.13 -19.60 -21.57
N ALA A 250 24.59 -20.69 -21.02
CA ALA A 250 25.30 -21.96 -20.98
C ALA A 250 25.52 -22.43 -22.43
N ARG A 251 26.77 -22.71 -22.76
CA ARG A 251 27.15 -23.57 -23.89
C ARG A 251 26.93 -25.02 -23.53
#